data_AF-A0AAN9XKL5-F1
#
_entry.id   AF-A0AAN9XKL5-F1
#
_cell.length_a   1.000
_cell.length_b   1.000
_cell.length_c   1.000
_cell.angle_alpha   90.00
_cell.angle_beta   90.00
_cell.angle_gamma   90.00
#
_symmetry.space_group_name_H-M   'P 1'
#
loop_
_entity.id
_entity.type
_entity.pdbx_description
1 polymer ?
#
loop_
_entity_poly.entity_id
_entity_poly.type
_entity_poly.pdbx_seq_one_letter_code
_entity_poly.pdbx_strand_id
1 'polypeptide(L)'
;METSQAKKYALLGEPHFLASCNYEIGTKCGKEVGFSYDSVVEDYLAGYILNCNGWTSVFCEPSRSQFLGSATTNLNDVIIQSTRWYSGLFENGTNRFCLFTDGLSRISLPQSLCFAWLTYFPLYCLFGVLPLIPQRA
;
A
#
# COMPACT_ATOMS: atom_id res chain seq x y z
N MET A 1 19.21 -12.97 42.16
CA MET A 1 19.31 -13.45 40.75
C MET A 1 17.96 -13.95 40.25
N GLU A 2 17.27 -14.85 40.95
CA GLU A 2 15.93 -15.37 40.56
C GLU A 2 14.85 -14.30 40.35
N THR A 3 14.84 -13.25 41.17
CA THR A 3 13.87 -12.14 41.06
C THR A 3 14.01 -11.30 39.79
N SER A 4 15.21 -11.27 39.18
CA SER A 4 15.46 -10.58 37.91
C SER A 4 15.00 -11.41 36.70
N GLN A 5 15.06 -12.73 36.81
CA GLN A 5 14.71 -13.66 35.75
C GLN A 5 13.19 -13.88 35.71
N ALA A 6 12.53 -14.00 36.87
CA ALA A 6 11.07 -14.02 36.97
C ALA A 6 10.41 -12.73 36.40
N LYS A 7 11.00 -11.56 36.66
CA LYS A 7 10.56 -10.29 36.04
C LYS A 7 10.72 -10.29 34.53
N LYS A 8 11.80 -10.89 34.00
CA LYS A 8 12.04 -11.00 32.56
C LYS A 8 11.02 -11.89 31.87
N TYR A 9 10.66 -13.04 32.48
CA TYR A 9 9.60 -13.91 31.98
C TYR A 9 8.21 -13.26 32.06
N ALA A 10 7.93 -12.52 33.13
CA ALA A 10 6.69 -11.73 33.24
C ALA A 10 6.62 -10.61 32.18
N LEU A 11 7.75 -9.93 31.91
CA LEU A 11 7.85 -8.88 30.90
C LEU A 11 7.69 -9.40 29.46
N LEU A 12 8.06 -10.66 29.20
CA LEU A 12 7.98 -11.28 27.87
C LEU A 12 6.60 -11.84 27.53
N GLY A 13 5.74 -12.06 28.53
CA GLY A 13 4.41 -12.63 28.32
C GLY A 13 3.51 -11.76 27.44
N GLU A 14 3.53 -10.44 27.67
CA GLU A 14 2.72 -9.48 26.90
C GLU A 14 3.18 -9.33 25.44
N PRO A 15 4.48 -9.06 25.14
CA PRO A 15 4.97 -9.07 23.77
C PRO A 15 4.72 -10.38 23.03
N HIS A 16 4.83 -11.53 23.72
CA HIS A 16 4.56 -12.83 23.12
C HIS A 16 3.07 -13.01 22.76
N PHE A 17 2.17 -12.50 23.61
CA PHE A 17 0.73 -12.49 23.30
C PHE A 17 0.42 -11.57 22.11
N LEU A 18 0.94 -10.33 22.11
CA LEU A 18 0.72 -9.36 21.03
C LEU A 18 1.26 -9.82 19.67
N ALA A 19 2.38 -10.57 19.66
CA ALA A 19 2.96 -11.14 18.45
C ALA A 19 2.29 -12.47 18.01
N SER A 20 1.35 -13.01 18.79
CA SER A 20 0.66 -14.24 18.45
C SER A 20 -0.38 -14.01 17.34
N CYS A 21 -0.61 -15.00 16.48
CA CYS A 21 -1.66 -14.93 15.45
C CYS A 21 -3.07 -14.78 16.04
N ASN A 22 -3.26 -15.21 17.29
CA ASN A 22 -4.53 -15.08 18.00
C ASN A 22 -4.84 -13.63 18.37
N TYR A 23 -3.82 -12.76 18.50
CA TYR A 23 -4.03 -11.37 18.86
C TYR A 23 -4.94 -10.65 17.87
N GLU A 24 -4.81 -10.96 16.57
CA GLU A 24 -5.58 -10.28 15.54
C GLU A 24 -7.06 -10.70 15.51
N ILE A 25 -7.38 -11.88 16.05
CA ILE A 25 -8.73 -12.44 16.04
C ILE A 25 -9.67 -11.55 16.86
N GLY A 26 -10.70 -11.03 16.21
CA GLY A 26 -11.69 -10.15 16.86
C GLY A 26 -11.21 -8.71 17.07
N THR A 27 -10.00 -8.37 16.63
CA THR A 27 -9.50 -6.99 16.66
C THR A 27 -9.73 -6.27 15.32
N LYS A 28 -9.34 -5.00 15.28
CA LYS A 28 -9.39 -4.14 14.09
C LYS A 28 -8.08 -4.10 13.30
N CYS A 29 -7.06 -4.87 13.72
CA CYS A 29 -5.81 -5.02 12.99
C CYS A 29 -6.08 -5.52 11.57
N GLY A 30 -5.41 -4.93 10.59
CA GLY A 30 -5.60 -5.31 9.18
C GLY A 30 -6.83 -4.73 8.49
N LYS A 31 -7.79 -4.21 9.26
CA LYS A 31 -9.06 -3.68 8.74
C LYS A 31 -9.15 -2.16 8.85
N GLU A 32 -8.82 -1.63 10.03
CA GLU A 32 -8.84 -0.19 10.31
C GLU A 32 -7.49 0.32 10.82
N VAL A 33 -6.68 -0.56 11.43
CA VAL A 33 -5.40 -0.21 12.05
C VAL A 33 -4.28 -1.04 11.45
N GLY A 34 -3.16 -0.38 11.13
CA GLY A 34 -1.99 -1.00 10.53
C GLY A 34 -2.07 -1.09 9.01
N PHE A 35 -1.35 -2.04 8.43
CA PHE A 35 -1.43 -2.34 6.99
C PHE A 35 -2.74 -3.04 6.66
N SER A 36 -3.38 -2.64 5.56
CA SER A 36 -4.64 -3.26 5.13
C SER A 36 -4.41 -4.66 4.57
N TYR A 37 -5.25 -5.63 4.94
CA TYR A 37 -5.16 -7.00 4.43
C TYR A 37 -5.92 -7.20 3.10
N ASP A 38 -6.67 -6.19 2.67
CA ASP A 38 -7.56 -6.26 1.50
C ASP A 38 -6.86 -5.87 0.17
N SER A 39 -5.52 -5.81 0.11
CA SER A 39 -4.82 -5.36 -1.10
C SER A 39 -3.45 -6.01 -1.27
N VAL A 40 -3.08 -6.26 -2.53
CA VAL A 40 -1.71 -6.66 -2.95
C VAL A 40 -0.74 -5.47 -2.96
N VAL A 41 -1.27 -4.25 -2.91
CA VAL A 41 -0.52 -2.98 -2.77
C VAL A 41 -0.98 -2.26 -1.50
N GLU A 42 -0.82 -2.96 -0.37
CA GLU A 42 -1.25 -2.52 0.95
C GLU A 42 -0.55 -1.24 1.42
N ASP A 43 0.68 -1.00 0.95
CA ASP A 43 1.46 0.21 1.21
C ASP A 43 0.79 1.47 0.64
N TYR A 44 0.35 1.39 -0.61
CA TYR A 44 -0.44 2.42 -1.26
C TYR A 44 -1.78 2.63 -0.53
N LEU A 45 -2.50 1.54 -0.24
CA LEU A 45 -3.82 1.63 0.38
C LEU A 45 -3.76 2.20 1.80
N ALA A 46 -2.79 1.77 2.61
CA ALA A 46 -2.57 2.31 3.95
C ALA A 46 -2.23 3.80 3.89
N GLY A 47 -1.36 4.22 2.96
CA GLY A 47 -1.04 5.63 2.72
C GLY A 47 -2.27 6.45 2.34
N TYR A 48 -3.11 5.93 1.43
CA TYR A 48 -4.36 6.57 1.04
C TYR A 48 -5.32 6.74 2.23
N ILE A 49 -5.56 5.67 3.01
CA ILE A 49 -6.44 5.69 4.19
C ILE A 49 -5.92 6.69 5.23
N LEU A 50 -4.61 6.74 5.49
CA LEU A 50 -4.02 7.71 6.41
C LEU A 50 -4.31 9.14 5.96
N ASN A 51 -4.13 9.44 4.68
CA ASN A 51 -4.43 10.77 4.15
C ASN A 51 -5.92 11.11 4.25
N CYS A 52 -6.82 10.17 3.96
CA CYS A 52 -8.26 10.34 4.18
C CYS A 52 -8.65 10.55 5.65
N ASN A 53 -7.81 10.15 6.58
CA ASN A 53 -7.96 10.38 8.02
C ASN A 53 -7.27 11.69 8.49
N GLY A 54 -6.81 12.53 7.57
CA GLY A 54 -6.23 13.85 7.86
C GLY A 54 -4.73 13.85 8.15
N TRP A 55 -4.04 12.71 7.98
CA TRP A 55 -2.58 12.68 8.07
C TRP A 55 -1.94 13.37 6.87
N THR A 56 -0.80 14.02 7.09
CA THR A 56 -0.02 14.69 6.04
C THR A 56 1.31 13.97 5.88
N SER A 57 1.65 13.59 4.65
CA SER A 57 2.97 13.06 4.30
C SER A 57 3.92 14.18 3.87
N VAL A 58 5.23 13.96 4.06
CA VAL A 58 6.29 14.88 3.62
C VAL A 58 7.30 14.08 2.81
N PHE A 59 7.62 14.57 1.61
CA PHE A 59 8.71 14.05 0.80
C PHE A 59 9.98 14.88 1.06
N CYS A 60 11.09 14.20 1.33
CA CYS A 60 12.38 14.84 1.59
C CYS A 60 13.42 14.24 0.64
N GLU A 61 14.07 15.11 -0.13
CA GLU A 61 15.11 14.75 -1.09
C GLU A 61 16.46 15.32 -0.66
N PRO A 62 17.23 14.58 0.16
CA PRO A 62 18.56 15.01 0.58
C PRO A 62 19.56 14.91 -0.58
N SER A 63 20.60 15.75 -0.58
CA SER A 63 21.65 15.77 -1.62
C SER A 63 22.39 14.44 -1.80
N ARG A 64 22.43 13.62 -0.75
CA ARG A 64 22.95 12.25 -0.78
C ARG A 64 21.84 11.28 -0.46
N SER A 65 21.66 10.26 -1.31
CA SER A 65 20.74 9.15 -1.08
C SER A 65 21.00 8.49 0.27
N GLN A 66 20.00 8.53 1.16
CA GLN A 66 20.08 7.89 2.49
C GLN A 66 19.67 6.42 2.44
N PHE A 67 18.85 6.05 1.47
CA PHE A 67 18.39 4.69 1.23
C PHE A 67 18.88 4.24 -0.14
N LEU A 68 19.61 3.13 -0.19
CA LEU A 68 20.10 2.51 -1.41
C LEU A 68 19.56 1.07 -1.46
N GLY A 69 18.80 0.76 -2.51
CA GLY A 69 18.29 -0.58 -2.79
C GLY A 69 19.03 -1.24 -3.95
N SER A 70 18.90 -2.56 -4.05
CA SER A 70 19.32 -3.32 -5.24
C SER A 70 18.10 -3.59 -6.11
N ALA A 71 18.09 -3.07 -7.33
CA ALA A 71 17.06 -3.38 -8.31
C ALA A 71 17.28 -4.78 -8.91
N THR A 72 16.21 -5.43 -9.35
CA THR A 72 16.34 -6.65 -10.17
C THR A 72 16.90 -6.29 -11.54
N THR A 73 17.78 -7.15 -12.06
CA THR A 73 18.31 -7.07 -13.42
C THR A 73 17.63 -8.06 -14.36
N ASN A 74 16.70 -8.88 -13.85
CA ASN A 74 15.99 -9.90 -14.61
C ASN A 74 14.63 -9.38 -15.08
N LEU A 75 14.38 -9.47 -16.38
CA LEU A 75 13.12 -9.07 -16.99
C LEU A 75 11.90 -9.79 -16.37
N ASN A 76 12.04 -11.08 -16.04
CA ASN A 76 10.94 -11.86 -15.48
C ASN A 76 10.48 -11.27 -14.13
N ASP A 77 11.42 -10.93 -13.26
CA ASP A 77 11.13 -10.34 -11.96
C ASP A 77 10.46 -8.97 -12.11
N VAL A 78 10.91 -8.15 -13.07
CA VAL A 78 10.30 -6.85 -13.38
C VAL A 78 8.85 -7.02 -13.82
N ILE A 79 8.56 -8.00 -14.69
CA ILE A 79 7.20 -8.27 -15.16
C ILE A 79 6.31 -8.75 -14.02
N ILE A 80 6.81 -9.66 -13.18
CA ILE A 80 6.07 -10.16 -12.00
C ILE A 80 5.75 -8.99 -11.04
N GLN A 81 6.74 -8.15 -10.74
CA GLN A 81 6.56 -7.01 -9.85
C GLN A 81 5.56 -5.99 -10.43
N SER A 82 5.71 -5.65 -11.71
CA SER A 82 4.80 -4.72 -12.39
C SER A 82 3.38 -5.25 -12.43
N THR A 83 3.21 -6.56 -12.65
CA THR A 83 1.90 -7.22 -12.62
C THR A 83 1.25 -7.08 -11.25
N ARG A 84 1.99 -7.31 -10.16
CA ARG A 84 1.47 -7.14 -8.77
C ARG A 84 1.03 -5.71 -8.50
N TRP A 85 1.82 -4.73 -8.93
CA TRP A 85 1.45 -3.32 -8.79
C TRP A 85 0.20 -2.97 -9.58
N TYR A 86 0.15 -3.34 -10.86
CA TYR A 86 -0.96 -2.98 -11.73
C TYR A 86 -2.27 -3.67 -11.33
N SER A 87 -2.22 -4.95 -10.95
CA SER A 87 -3.41 -5.66 -10.48
C SER A 87 -3.93 -5.05 -9.18
N GLY A 88 -3.04 -4.78 -8.21
CA GLY A 88 -3.45 -4.23 -6.92
C GLY A 88 -3.98 -2.79 -7.02
N LEU A 89 -3.35 -1.94 -7.83
CA LEU A 89 -3.82 -0.56 -8.05
C LEU A 89 -5.20 -0.55 -8.71
N PHE A 90 -5.42 -1.40 -9.72
CA PHE A 90 -6.70 -1.52 -10.40
C PHE A 90 -7.80 -2.09 -9.48
N GLU A 91 -7.47 -3.10 -8.67
CA GLU A 91 -8.38 -3.67 -7.66
C GLU A 91 -8.80 -2.60 -6.65
N ASN A 92 -7.86 -1.82 -6.12
CA ASN A 92 -8.16 -0.75 -5.17
C ASN A 92 -9.09 0.32 -5.77
N GLY A 93 -8.92 0.65 -7.05
CA GLY A 93 -9.73 1.64 -7.76
C GLY A 93 -11.15 1.21 -8.11
N THR A 94 -11.42 -0.09 -8.10
CA THR A 94 -12.75 -0.66 -8.39
C THR A 94 -13.51 -1.08 -7.14
N ASN A 95 -12.83 -1.21 -5.99
CA ASN A 95 -13.41 -1.58 -4.71
C ASN A 95 -13.97 -0.34 -3.94
N ARG A 96 -14.43 -0.53 -2.70
CA ARG A 96 -14.92 0.52 -1.77
C ARG A 96 -13.94 1.68 -1.56
N PHE A 97 -12.66 1.47 -1.85
CA PHE A 97 -11.60 2.47 -1.74
C PHE A 97 -11.51 3.38 -2.96
N CYS A 98 -12.43 3.26 -3.91
CA CYS A 98 -12.55 4.12 -5.07
C CYS A 98 -12.58 5.61 -4.65
N LEU A 99 -11.73 6.40 -5.31
CA LEU A 99 -11.59 7.83 -5.05
C LEU A 99 -12.90 8.60 -5.25
N PHE A 100 -13.76 8.10 -6.13
CA PHE A 100 -15.03 8.74 -6.48
C PHE A 100 -16.12 8.57 -5.43
N THR A 101 -15.99 7.61 -4.50
CA THR A 101 -17.02 7.35 -3.47
C THR A 101 -16.70 8.05 -2.14
N ASP A 102 -15.51 7.80 -1.58
CA ASP A 102 -15.16 8.27 -0.22
C ASP A 102 -13.94 9.20 -0.18
N GLY A 103 -13.09 9.18 -1.21
CA GLY A 103 -11.82 9.93 -1.22
C GLY A 103 -11.99 11.43 -1.45
N LEU A 104 -12.77 11.82 -2.45
CA LEU A 104 -12.93 13.21 -2.89
C LEU A 104 -13.38 14.18 -1.78
N SER A 105 -14.11 13.71 -0.77
CA SER A 105 -14.60 14.53 0.33
C SER A 105 -13.62 14.60 1.51
N ARG A 106 -12.62 13.73 1.56
CA ARG A 106 -11.71 13.54 2.71
C ARG A 106 -10.30 14.07 2.48
N ILE A 107 -9.88 14.22 1.22
CA ILE A 107 -8.57 14.77 0.83
C ILE A 107 -8.74 15.94 -0.14
N SER A 108 -7.70 16.77 -0.25
CA SER A 108 -7.72 17.92 -1.16
C SER A 108 -7.86 17.47 -2.63
N LEU A 109 -8.45 18.32 -3.48
CA LEU A 109 -8.63 18.00 -4.90
C LEU A 109 -7.31 17.64 -5.62
N PRO A 110 -6.19 18.39 -5.45
CA PRO A 110 -4.93 18.01 -6.07
C PRO A 110 -4.43 16.64 -5.63
N GLN A 111 -4.57 16.34 -4.33
CA GLN A 111 -4.16 15.05 -3.78
C GLN A 111 -5.03 13.90 -4.29
N SER A 112 -6.34 14.13 -4.42
CA SER A 112 -7.28 13.17 -5.01
C SER A 112 -6.91 12.86 -6.47
N LEU A 113 -6.53 13.89 -7.25
CA LEU A 113 -6.06 13.69 -8.62
C LEU A 113 -4.74 12.90 -8.67
N CYS A 114 -3.79 13.13 -7.76
CA CYS A 114 -2.56 12.34 -7.68
C CYS A 114 -2.86 10.86 -7.37
N PHE A 115 -3.72 10.58 -6.39
CA PHE A 115 -4.12 9.21 -6.10
C PHE A 115 -4.87 8.58 -7.28
N ALA A 116 -5.78 9.30 -7.94
CA ALA A 116 -6.50 8.82 -9.12
C ALA A 116 -5.57 8.47 -10.27
N TRP A 117 -4.60 9.34 -10.54
CA TRP A 117 -3.60 9.08 -11.57
C TRP A 117 -2.82 7.78 -11.28
N LEU A 118 -2.40 7.55 -10.02
CA LEU A 118 -1.74 6.30 -9.62
C LEU A 118 -2.66 5.08 -9.73
N THR A 119 -3.88 5.16 -9.21
CA THR A 119 -4.87 4.07 -9.24
C THR A 119 -5.18 3.61 -10.65
N TYR A 120 -5.39 4.57 -11.56
CA TYR A 120 -5.80 4.30 -12.94
C TYR A 120 -4.62 4.27 -13.92
N PHE A 121 -3.39 4.40 -13.44
CA PHE A 121 -2.18 4.21 -14.24
C PHE A 121 -2.16 2.89 -15.04
N PRO A 122 -2.64 1.74 -14.50
CA PRO A 122 -2.69 0.49 -15.25
C PRO A 122 -3.51 0.56 -16.54
N LEU A 123 -4.48 1.48 -16.63
CA LEU A 123 -5.32 1.64 -17.83
C LEU A 123 -4.57 2.28 -19.00
N TYR A 124 -3.39 2.88 -18.78
CA TYR A 124 -2.57 3.39 -19.88
C TYR A 124 -2.16 2.29 -20.88
N CYS A 125 -2.07 1.04 -20.42
CA CYS A 125 -1.82 -0.11 -21.28
C CYS A 125 -2.86 -0.25 -22.42
N LEU A 126 -4.11 0.22 -22.20
CA LEU A 126 -5.17 0.19 -23.21
C LEU A 126 -4.89 1.13 -24.39
N PHE A 127 -4.21 2.25 -24.16
CA PHE A 127 -3.78 3.16 -25.24
C PHE A 127 -2.69 2.53 -26.11
N GLY A 128 -1.85 1.67 -25.52
CA GLY A 128 -0.84 0.90 -26.24
C GLY A 128 -1.41 -0.15 -27.20
N VAL A 129 -2.71 -0.46 -27.09
CA VAL A 129 -3.42 -1.42 -27.96
C VAL A 129 -4.13 -0.73 -29.14
N LEU A 130 -4.31 0.60 -29.09
CA LEU A 130 -4.86 1.38 -30.21
C LEU A 130 -4.07 1.23 -31.53
N PRO A 131 -2.72 1.10 -31.55
CA PRO A 131 -1.95 0.86 -32.77
C PRO A 131 -2.17 -0.53 -33.39
N LEU A 132 -2.75 -1.48 -32.63
CA LEU A 132 -3.10 -2.82 -33.13
C LEU A 132 -4.45 -2.84 -33.85
N ILE A 133 -5.22 -1.76 -33.79
CA ILE A 133 -6.38 -1.57 -34.65
C ILE A 133 -5.83 -1.32 -36.05
N PRO A 134 -6.07 -2.21 -37.03
CA PRO A 134 -5.54 -2.03 -38.37
C PRO A 134 -6.03 -0.68 -38.90
N GLN A 135 -5.08 0.20 -39.24
CA GLN A 135 -5.42 1.40 -39.97
C GLN A 135 -6.01 0.93 -41.31
N ARG A 136 -7.33 1.08 -41.49
CA ARG A 136 -7.96 0.89 -42.80
C ARG A 136 -7.28 1.87 -43.76
N ALA A 137 -6.47 1.34 -44.66
CA ALA A 137 -6.11 2.00 -45.91
C ALA A 137 -7.33 2.13 -46.81
#